data_AF-A0A7U2EU68-F1
#
_entry.id   AF-A0A7U2EU68-F1
#
_cell.length_a   1.000
_cell.length_b   1.000
_cell.length_c   1.000
_cell.angle_alpha   90.00
_cell.angle_beta   90.00
_cell.angle_gamma   90.00
#
_symmetry.space_group_name_H-M   'P 1'
#
loop_
_entity.id
_entity.type
_entity.pdbx_description
1 polymer ?
#
loop_
_entity_poly.entity_id
_entity_poly.type
_entity_poly.pdbx_seq_one_letter_code
_entity_poly.pdbx_strand_id
1 'polypeptide(L)'
;MSNNNHLRSDPVIPVLVPWLRGQPSRRPYVVMRRAEEHHRELLVFLQDMATKAKEANMTAPTACHAGFAHNKVMIVASSVAELEAVRDEAIKADIALRL
;
A
#
# COMPACT_ATOMS: atom_id res chain seq x y z
N MET A 1 -30.30 33.17 -19.27
CA MET A 1 -30.34 32.32 -18.06
C MET A 1 -29.76 30.97 -18.44
N SER A 2 -28.49 30.71 -18.11
CA SER A 2 -27.78 29.48 -18.52
C SER A 2 -27.57 28.60 -17.30
N ASN A 3 -28.20 27.42 -17.29
CA ASN A 3 -28.04 26.39 -16.28
C ASN A 3 -26.66 25.75 -16.42
N ASN A 4 -25.67 26.24 -15.66
CA ASN A 4 -24.39 25.56 -15.53
C ASN A 4 -24.49 24.48 -14.45
N ASN A 5 -25.10 23.35 -14.82
CA ASN A 5 -25.08 22.12 -14.05
C ASN A 5 -23.75 21.38 -14.27
N HIS A 6 -22.63 22.07 -14.03
CA HIS A 6 -21.31 21.45 -13.96
C HIS A 6 -20.95 21.18 -12.51
N LEU A 7 -21.77 20.36 -11.86
CA LEU A 7 -21.24 19.41 -10.88
C LEU A 7 -20.37 18.45 -11.69
N ARG A 8 -19.13 18.88 -11.94
CA ARG A 8 -18.02 17.97 -12.23
C ARG A 8 -18.10 16.94 -11.11
N SER A 9 -18.55 15.74 -11.47
CA SER A 9 -18.40 14.58 -10.62
C SER A 9 -16.91 14.41 -10.48
N ASP A 10 -16.37 14.91 -9.36
CA ASP A 10 -15.01 14.59 -8.96
C ASP A 10 -14.86 13.08 -9.13
N PRO A 11 -13.78 12.60 -9.77
CA PRO A 11 -13.60 11.18 -9.99
C PRO A 11 -13.58 10.51 -8.64
N VAL A 12 -14.71 9.89 -8.29
CA VAL A 12 -14.84 9.09 -7.08
C VAL A 12 -13.90 7.93 -7.30
N ILE A 13 -12.70 8.02 -6.74
CA ILE A 13 -11.75 6.91 -6.71
C ILE A 13 -12.48 5.82 -5.92
N PRO A 14 -12.90 4.71 -6.56
CA PRO A 14 -13.77 3.70 -5.91
C PRO A 14 -13.12 3.05 -4.68
N VAL A 15 -11.81 3.24 -4.51
CA VAL A 15 -11.00 2.77 -3.38
C VAL A 15 -11.35 3.47 -2.07
N LEU A 16 -11.94 4.68 -2.11
CA LEU A 16 -12.16 5.51 -0.92
C LEU A 16 -13.59 5.49 -0.37
N VAL A 17 -14.56 4.88 -1.06
CA VAL A 17 -15.94 4.83 -0.55
C VAL A 17 -16.16 3.48 0.16
N PRO A 18 -16.36 3.47 1.48
CA PRO A 18 -16.51 2.22 2.23
C PRO A 18 -17.75 1.42 1.79
N TRP A 19 -18.77 2.07 1.22
CA TRP A 19 -20.04 1.44 0.83
C TRP A 19 -20.69 2.15 -0.38
N LEU A 20 -20.20 1.90 -1.59
CA LEU A 20 -20.96 2.22 -2.80
C LEU A 20 -21.90 1.04 -3.09
N ARG A 21 -23.18 1.17 -2.71
CA ARG A 21 -24.31 0.31 -3.15
C ARG A 21 -24.34 -1.13 -2.61
N GLY A 22 -24.03 -1.35 -1.33
CA GLY A 22 -24.20 -2.67 -0.69
C GLY A 22 -23.26 -3.77 -1.19
N GLN A 23 -22.23 -3.42 -1.96
CA GLN A 23 -21.11 -4.31 -2.25
C GLN A 23 -20.00 -4.08 -1.21
N PRO A 24 -19.39 -5.15 -0.67
CA PRO A 24 -18.30 -5.01 0.29
C PRO A 24 -17.15 -4.21 -0.33
N SER A 25 -16.62 -3.25 0.43
CA SER A 25 -15.48 -2.46 -0.01
C SER A 25 -14.32 -3.38 -0.40
N ARG A 26 -13.81 -3.23 -1.63
CA ARG A 26 -12.59 -3.93 -2.05
C ARG A 26 -11.32 -3.31 -1.46
N ARG A 27 -11.45 -2.26 -0.65
CA ARG A 27 -10.35 -1.50 -0.06
C ARG A 27 -9.36 -2.38 0.71
N PRO A 28 -9.77 -3.34 1.57
CA PRO A 28 -8.82 -4.19 2.27
C PRO A 28 -7.93 -4.99 1.30
N TYR A 29 -8.49 -5.51 0.21
CA TYR A 29 -7.69 -6.22 -0.80
C TYR A 29 -6.72 -5.31 -1.56
N VAL A 30 -7.11 -4.06 -1.82
CA VAL A 30 -6.22 -3.06 -2.43
C VAL A 30 -5.07 -2.71 -1.48
N VAL A 31 -5.36 -2.57 -0.18
CA VAL A 31 -4.37 -2.31 0.87
C VAL A 31 -3.40 -3.49 1.01
N MET A 32 -3.90 -4.72 1.01
CA MET A 32 -3.07 -5.94 1.01
C MET A 32 -2.14 -5.99 -0.21
N ARG A 33 -2.68 -5.87 -1.43
CA ARG A 33 -1.88 -5.90 -2.65
C ARG A 33 -0.80 -4.82 -2.65
N ARG A 34 -1.13 -3.61 -2.21
CA ARG A 34 -0.16 -2.51 -2.08
C ARG A 34 0.94 -2.84 -1.08
N ALA A 35 0.61 -3.43 0.06
CA ALA A 35 1.58 -3.85 1.06
C ALA A 35 2.54 -4.92 0.50
N GLU A 36 2.00 -5.94 -0.18
CA GLU A 36 2.79 -7.00 -0.81
C GLU A 36 3.74 -6.46 -1.89
N GLU A 37 3.27 -5.54 -2.72
CA GLU A 37 4.07 -4.92 -3.77
C GLU A 37 5.25 -4.14 -3.16
N HIS A 38 4.99 -3.27 -2.19
CA HIS A 38 6.05 -2.51 -1.52
C HIS A 38 7.01 -3.38 -0.71
N HIS A 39 6.52 -4.47 -0.11
CA HIS A 39 7.36 -5.45 0.55
C HIS A 39 8.31 -6.14 -0.45
N ARG A 40 7.80 -6.57 -1.61
CA ARG A 40 8.62 -7.16 -2.68
C ARG A 40 9.66 -6.19 -3.21
N GLU A 41 9.27 -4.94 -3.47
CA GLU A 41 10.20 -3.89 -3.90
C GLU A 41 11.31 -3.65 -2.87
N LEU A 42 10.98 -3.68 -1.56
CA LEU A 42 11.97 -3.56 -0.50
C LEU A 42 12.95 -4.75 -0.51
N LEU A 43 12.46 -5.98 -0.65
CA LEU A 43 13.32 -7.17 -0.70
C LEU A 43 14.28 -7.12 -1.89
N VAL A 44 13.78 -6.78 -3.08
CA VAL A 44 14.61 -6.62 -4.29
C VAL A 44 15.66 -5.54 -4.06
N PHE A 45 15.26 -4.38 -3.52
CA PHE A 45 16.19 -3.30 -3.22
C PHE A 45 17.28 -3.71 -2.23
N LEU A 46 16.93 -4.42 -1.16
CA LEU A 46 17.90 -4.90 -0.16
C LEU A 46 18.87 -5.92 -0.76
N GLN A 47 18.39 -6.82 -1.62
CA GLN A 47 19.21 -7.80 -2.31
C GLN A 47 20.17 -7.15 -3.30
N ASP A 48 19.70 -6.17 -4.07
CA ASP A 48 20.53 -5.35 -4.97
C ASP A 48 21.60 -4.58 -4.20
N MET A 49 21.23 -4.00 -3.06
CA MET A 49 22.15 -3.28 -2.17
C MET A 49 23.23 -4.20 -1.61
N ALA A 50 22.87 -5.40 -1.15
CA ALA A 50 23.83 -6.38 -0.65
C ALA A 50 24.81 -6.84 -1.75
N THR A 51 24.30 -7.05 -2.97
CA THR A 51 25.11 -7.45 -4.13
C THR A 51 26.08 -6.33 -4.52
N LYS A 52 25.59 -5.11 -4.70
CA LYS A 52 26.42 -3.94 -5.05
C LYS A 52 27.41 -3.60 -3.95
N ALA A 53 27.05 -3.75 -2.68
CA ALA A 53 27.98 -3.51 -1.58
C ALA A 53 29.18 -4.47 -1.62
N LYS A 54 28.93 -5.74 -1.97
CA LYS A 54 29.97 -6.76 -2.15
C LYS A 54 30.85 -6.48 -3.37
N GLU A 55 30.29 -5.98 -4.46
CA GLU A 55 31.02 -5.71 -5.71
C GLU A 55 31.81 -4.39 -5.68
N ALA A 56 31.28 -3.34 -5.05
CA ALA A 56 31.83 -1.99 -5.08
C ALA A 56 32.61 -1.59 -3.83
N ASN A 57 32.86 -2.52 -2.89
CA ASN A 57 33.42 -2.22 -1.55
C ASN A 57 32.67 -1.07 -0.84
N MET A 58 31.35 -0.97 -1.06
CA MET A 58 30.57 0.04 -0.34
C MET A 58 30.51 -0.34 1.14
N THR A 59 31.06 0.51 1.99
CA THR A 59 31.13 0.31 3.44
C THR A 59 29.84 0.71 4.16
N ALA A 60 28.97 1.52 3.54
CA ALA A 60 27.72 1.95 4.15
C ALA A 60 26.60 2.31 3.14
N PRO A 61 25.32 2.15 3.52
CA PRO A 61 24.18 2.71 2.79
C PRO A 61 24.22 4.25 2.76
N THR A 62 23.75 4.84 1.66
CA THR A 62 23.57 6.30 1.57
C THR A 62 22.29 6.74 2.27
N ALA A 63 22.16 8.04 2.54
CA ALA A 63 20.91 8.61 3.04
C ALA A 63 19.71 8.33 2.11
N CYS A 64 19.94 8.30 0.79
CA CYS A 64 18.91 7.94 -0.20
C CYS A 64 18.45 6.48 -0.01
N HIS A 65 19.40 5.55 0.17
CA HIS A 65 19.08 4.14 0.40
C HIS A 65 18.28 3.95 1.69
N ALA A 66 18.68 4.62 2.77
CA ALA A 66 17.94 4.59 4.03
C ALA A 66 16.53 5.19 3.88
N GLY A 67 16.40 6.31 3.16
CA GLY A 67 15.12 6.96 2.90
C GLY A 67 14.15 6.09 2.09
N PHE A 68 14.65 5.40 1.06
CA PHE A 68 13.85 4.46 0.28
C PHE A 68 13.36 3.29 1.13
N ALA A 69 14.26 2.63 1.88
CA ALA A 69 13.91 1.52 2.74
C ALA A 69 12.89 1.93 3.81
N HIS A 70 13.11 3.08 4.46
CA HIS A 70 12.19 3.64 5.45
C HIS A 70 10.80 3.89 4.86
N ASN A 71 10.71 4.49 3.66
CA ASN A 71 9.43 4.75 3.01
C ASN A 71 8.64 3.46 2.76
N LYS A 72 9.29 2.41 2.23
CA LYS A 72 8.62 1.12 2.00
C LYS A 72 8.12 0.49 3.30
N VAL A 73 8.96 0.49 4.34
CA VAL A 73 8.57 -0.02 5.67
C VAL A 73 7.36 0.74 6.23
N MET A 74 7.36 2.08 6.13
CA MET A 74 6.24 2.89 6.61
C MET A 74 4.94 2.61 5.85
N ILE A 75 5.00 2.37 4.53
CA ILE A 75 3.81 2.01 3.75
C ILE A 75 3.29 0.64 4.19
N VAL A 76 4.17 -0.37 4.34
CA VAL A 76 3.76 -1.71 4.79
C VAL A 76 3.15 -1.65 6.18
N ALA A 77 3.79 -0.95 7.13
CA ALA A 77 3.29 -0.80 8.50
C ALA A 77 1.93 -0.10 8.54
N SER A 78 1.74 0.96 7.73
CA SER A 78 0.46 1.66 7.61
C SER A 78 -0.63 0.76 7.04
N SER A 79 -0.32 -0.04 6.02
CA SER A 79 -1.25 -1.02 5.45
C SER A 79 -1.66 -2.09 6.46
N VAL A 80 -0.73 -2.59 7.28
CA VAL A 80 -1.04 -3.56 8.34
C VAL A 80 -1.99 -2.94 9.37
N ALA A 81 -1.68 -1.74 9.86
CA ALA A 81 -2.54 -1.03 10.81
C ALA A 81 -3.94 -0.76 10.25
N GLU A 82 -4.05 -0.43 8.95
CA GLU A 82 -5.34 -0.25 8.28
C GLU A 82 -6.15 -1.56 8.20
N LEU A 83 -5.48 -2.70 7.94
CA LEU A 83 -6.12 -4.02 7.90
C LEU A 83 -6.55 -4.48 9.30
N GLU A 84 -5.74 -4.23 10.33
CA GLU A 84 -6.09 -4.53 11.73
C GLU A 84 -7.29 -3.69 12.23
N ALA A 85 -7.44 -2.48 11.71
CA ALA A 85 -8.55 -1.58 12.05
C ALA A 85 -9.89 -1.98 11.40
N VAL A 86 -9.90 -2.92 10.44
CA VAL A 86 -11.13 -3.47 9.87
C VAL A 86 -11.93 -4.12 10.99
N ARG A 87 -13.20 -3.70 11.20
CA ARG A 87 -14.05 -4.23 12.29
C ARG A 87 -15.00 -5.35 11.86
N ASP A 88 -15.15 -5.54 10.56
CA ASP A 88 -16.01 -6.58 10.00
C ASP A 88 -15.32 -7.95 10.11
N GLU A 89 -15.87 -8.84 10.93
CA GLU A 89 -15.31 -10.17 11.20
C GLU A 89 -15.31 -11.09 9.98
N ALA A 90 -16.26 -10.94 9.04
CA ALA A 90 -16.27 -11.74 7.82
C ALA A 90 -15.12 -11.33 6.89
N ILE A 91 -14.84 -10.03 6.80
CA ILE A 91 -13.71 -9.50 6.04
C ILE A 91 -12.39 -9.88 6.71
N LYS A 92 -12.28 -9.78 8.04
CA LYS A 92 -11.08 -10.24 8.77
C LYS A 92 -10.79 -11.72 8.53
N ALA A 93 -11.82 -12.57 8.60
CA ALA A 93 -11.65 -14.00 8.35
C ALA A 93 -11.17 -14.30 6.93
N ASP A 94 -11.70 -13.59 5.92
CA ASP A 94 -11.24 -13.74 4.53
C ASP A 94 -9.81 -13.21 4.32
N ILE A 95 -9.43 -12.12 4.99
CA ILE A 95 -8.04 -11.63 4.99
C ILE A 95 -7.10 -12.65 5.64
N ALA A 96 -7.46 -13.20 6.80
CA ALA A 96 -6.65 -14.16 7.54
C ALA A 96 -6.45 -15.48 6.79
N LEU A 97 -7.42 -15.92 5.97
CA LEU A 97 -7.29 -17.10 5.13
C LEU A 97 -6.34 -16.90 3.93
N ARG A 98 -6.03 -15.66 3.56
CA ARG A 98 -5.16 -15.32 2.42
C ARG A 98 -3.71 -15.04 2.82
N LEU A 99 -3.45 -14.78 4.11
CA LEU A 99 -2.11 -14.59 4.69
C LEU A 99 -1.55 -15.93 5.20
#